data_AF-A0A5K1BXA3-F1
#
_entry.id   AF-A0A5K1BXA3-F1
#
_cell.length_a   1.000
_cell.length_b   1.000
_cell.length_c   1.000
_cell.angle_alpha   90.00
_cell.angle_beta   90.00
_cell.angle_gamma   90.00
#
_symmetry.space_group_name_H-M   'P 1'
#
loop_
_entity.id
_entity.type
_entity.pdbx_description
1 polymer ?
#
loop_
_entity_poly.entity_id
_entity_poly.type
_entity_poly.pdbx_seq_one_letter_code
_entity_poly.pdbx_strand_id
1 'polypeptide(L)' 'NQKQVLCMIFVERIITAKVICWLIKKLKFLSHLSCDYLTGNNSAVNGLTVKRQRMIMDSFREGK' A
#
# COMPACT_ATOMS: atom_id res chain seq x y z
N ASN A 1 -10.73 14.42 -18.45
CA ASN A 1 -9.57 13.54 -18.19
C ASN A 1 -8.90 13.87 -16.86
N GLN A 2 -9.39 13.29 -15.75
CA GLN A 2 -8.69 13.35 -14.46
C GLN A 2 -7.48 12.40 -14.54
N LYS A 3 -6.27 12.93 -14.45
CA LYS A 3 -5.05 12.10 -14.38
C LYS A 3 -5.04 11.38 -13.03
N GLN A 4 -5.20 10.06 -13.01
CA GLN A 4 -4.92 9.26 -11.81
C GLN A 4 -3.42 9.33 -11.52
N VAL A 5 -3.07 9.74 -10.29
CA VAL A 5 -1.69 9.81 -9.83
C VAL A 5 -1.43 8.59 -8.96
N LEU A 6 -0.53 7.71 -9.42
CA LEU A 6 -0.07 6.56 -8.66
C LEU A 6 1.16 6.97 -7.85
N CYS A 7 1.19 6.62 -6.57
CA CYS A 7 2.29 6.97 -5.66
C CYS A 7 2.80 5.73 -4.94
N MET A 8 4.12 5.53 -4.95
CA MET A 8 4.81 4.47 -4.22
C MET A 8 5.75 5.10 -3.20
N ILE A 9 5.57 4.77 -1.93
CA ILE A 9 6.38 5.30 -0.82
C ILE A 9 7.28 4.19 -0.30
N PHE A 10 8.59 4.38 -0.41
CA PHE A 10 9.58 3.48 0.17
C PHE A 10 9.83 3.86 1.63
N VAL A 11 9.82 2.86 2.51
CA VAL A 11 10.05 3.02 3.95
C VAL A 11 11.00 1.95 4.46
N GLU A 12 11.71 2.25 5.55
CA GLU A 12 12.70 1.34 6.12
C GLU A 12 12.09 0.12 6.84
N ARG A 13 10.91 0.28 7.44
CA ARG A 13 10.26 -0.75 8.27
C ARG A 13 8.79 -0.91 7.90
N ILE A 14 8.30 -2.15 7.95
CA ILE A 14 6.90 -2.52 7.68
C ILE A 14 5.90 -1.75 8.56
N ILE A 15 6.27 -1.45 9.81
CA ILE A 15 5.40 -0.71 10.73
C ILE A 15 5.08 0.69 10.20
N THR A 16 6.06 1.35 9.58
CA THR A 16 5.88 2.68 8.98
C THR A 16 4.87 2.65 7.84
N ALA A 17 4.94 1.64 6.96
CA ALA A 17 3.98 1.47 5.87
C ALA A 17 2.55 1.25 6.40
N LYS A 18 2.40 0.43 7.45
CA LYS A 18 1.10 0.19 8.10
C LYS A 18 0.53 1.47 8.70
N VAL A 19 1.34 2.25 9.42
CA VAL A 19 0.91 3.52 10.03
C VAL A 19 0.52 4.54 8.96
N ILE A 20 1.29 4.68 7.88
CA ILE A 20 0.96 5.57 6.77
C ILE A 20 -0.39 5.21 6.14
N CYS A 21 -0.61 3.94 5.78
CA CYS A 21 -1.90 3.54 5.20
C CYS A 21 -3.06 3.71 6.19
N TRP A 22 -2.83 3.46 7.48
CA TRP A 22 -3.84 3.74 8.51
C TRP A 22 -4.18 5.23 8.58
N LEU A 23 -3.18 6.12 8.56
CA LEU A 23 -3.39 7.57 8.56
C LEU A 23 -4.16 8.04 7.33
N ILE A 24 -3.80 7.55 6.14
CA ILE A 24 -4.51 7.88 4.89
C ILE A 24 -5.99 7.49 4.99
N LYS A 25 -6.28 6.29 5.51
CA LYS A 25 -7.65 5.80 5.69
C LYS A 25 -8.41 6.54 6.80
N LYS A 26 -7.70 7.04 7.83
CA LYS A 26 -8.30 7.70 9.00
C LYS A 26 -8.59 9.18 8.78
N LEU A 27 -7.74 9.89 8.04
CA LEU A 27 -7.84 11.33 7.83
C LEU A 27 -8.85 11.63 6.72
N LYS A 28 -9.94 12.34 7.06
CA LYS A 28 -11.05 12.62 6.14
C LYS A 28 -10.63 13.28 4.82
N PHE A 29 -9.60 14.13 4.85
CA PHE A 29 -9.10 14.80 3.66
C PHE A 29 -8.24 13.88 2.76
N LEU A 30 -7.81 12.72 3.26
CA LEU A 30 -7.06 11.69 2.52
C LEU A 30 -7.86 10.41 2.26
N SER A 31 -9.02 10.24 2.89
CA SER A 31 -9.78 8.98 2.82
C SER A 31 -10.34 8.65 1.44
N HIS A 32 -10.27 9.59 0.49
CA HIS A 32 -10.60 9.36 -0.92
C HIS A 32 -9.46 8.66 -1.68
N LEU A 33 -8.27 8.57 -1.10
CA LEU A 33 -7.12 7.87 -1.67
C LEU A 33 -7.17 6.38 -1.33
N SER A 34 -6.85 5.55 -2.32
CA SER A 34 -6.56 4.14 -2.09
C SER A 34 -5.16 3.98 -1.51
N CYS A 35 -5.00 3.12 -0.50
CA CYS A 35 -3.70 2.80 0.08
C CYS A 35 -3.63 1.34 0.50
N ASP A 36 -2.60 0.66 -0.02
CA ASP A 36 -2.12 -0.63 0.44
C ASP A 36 -0.60 -0.59 0.62
N TYR A 37 -0.07 -1.55 1.36
CA TYR A 37 1.37 -1.67 1.60
C TYR A 37 1.88 -3.01 1.08
N LEU A 38 3.12 -3.00 0.60
CA LEU A 38 3.82 -4.19 0.11
C LEU A 38 5.02 -4.48 1.00
N THR A 39 5.29 -5.76 1.27
CA THR A 39 6.42 -6.22 2.09
C THR A 39 7.20 -7.27 1.31
N GLY A 40 8.50 -7.41 1.56
CA GLY A 40 9.24 -8.58 1.12
C GLY A 40 8.74 -9.87 1.77
N ASN A 41 9.07 -11.02 1.16
CA ASN A 41 8.72 -12.36 1.65
C ASN A 41 9.79 -12.92 2.62
N ASN A 42 10.52 -12.05 3.32
CA ASN A 42 11.44 -12.51 4.35
C ASN A 42 10.58 -13.12 5.48
N SER A 43 11.05 -14.23 6.04
CA SER A 43 10.44 -15.13 7.03
C SER A 43 10.03 -14.50 8.37
N ALA A 44 9.58 -13.25 8.35
CA ALA A 44 9.02 -12.52 9.47
C ALA A 44 7.52 -12.85 9.60
N VAL A 45 7.06 -12.96 10.84
CA VAL A 45 5.67 -13.25 11.29
C VAL A 45 4.59 -12.36 10.64
N ASN A 46 4.97 -11.30 9.93
CA ASN A 46 4.08 -10.33 9.27
C ASN A 46 4.28 -10.20 7.76
N GLY A 47 4.96 -11.16 7.10
CA GLY A 47 5.16 -11.16 5.65
C GLY A 47 3.84 -11.37 4.89
N LEU A 48 3.65 -10.63 3.79
CA LEU A 48 2.53 -10.87 2.88
C LEU A 48 2.79 -12.13 2.04
N THR A 49 1.74 -12.92 1.81
CA THR A 49 1.83 -14.06 0.88
C THR A 49 2.14 -13.55 -0.53
N VAL A 50 2.87 -14.34 -1.32
CA VAL A 50 3.16 -14.02 -2.74
C VAL A 50 1.90 -13.71 -3.54
N LYS A 51 0.81 -14.45 -3.25
CA LYS A 51 -0.50 -14.19 -3.86
C LYS A 51 -1.01 -12.80 -3.54
N ARG A 52 -0.91 -12.36 -2.28
CA ARG A 52 -1.36 -11.02 -1.86
C ARG A 52 -0.48 -9.91 -2.43
N GLN A 53 0.83 -10.12 -2.47
CA GLN A 53 1.77 -9.19 -3.12
C GLN A 53 1.41 -8.94 -4.58
N ARG A 54 1.13 -10.01 -5.34
CA ARG A 54 0.74 -9.91 -6.76
C ARG A 54 -0.57 -9.14 -6.92
N MET A 55 -1.60 -9.47 -6.14
CA MET A 55 -2.89 -8.77 -6.19
C MET A 55 -2.77 -7.26 -5.91
N ILE A 56 -1.94 -6.87 -4.94
CA ILE A 56 -1.68 -5.45 -4.65
C ILE A 56 -0.98 -4.77 -5.83
N MET A 57 0.01 -5.44 -6.44
CA MET A 57 0.75 -4.88 -7.57
C MET A 57 -0.11 -4.75 -8.84
N ASP A 58 -1.00 -5.71 -9.10
CA ASP A 58 -1.95 -5.64 -10.21
C ASP A 58 -2.96 -4.50 -9.98
N SER A 59 -3.50 -4.38 -8.75
CA SER A 59 -4.41 -3.29 -8.38
C SER A 59 -3.76 -1.91 -8.54
N PHE A 60 -2.50 -1.76 -8.11
CA PHE A 60 -1.74 -0.52 -8.26
C PHE A 60 -1.55 -0.14 -9.73
N ARG A 61 -1.23 -1.11 -10.60
CA ARG A 61 -1.07 -0.89 -12.05
C ARG A 61 -2.38 -0.49 -12.73
N GLU A 62 -3.50 -0.99 -12.23
CA GLU A 62 -4.84 -0.64 -12.69
C GLU A 62 -5.38 0.67 -12.10
N GLY A 63 -4.65 1.29 -11.16
CA GLY A 63 -5.06 2.53 -10.48
C GLY A 63 -6.24 2.38 -9.53
N LYS A 64 -6.35 1.22 -8.88
CA LYS A 64 -7.36 0.89 -7.86
C LYS A 64 -6.81 1.06 -6.44
#